data_AF-A0A354AX37-F1
#
_entry.id   AF-A0A354AX37-F1
#
_cell.length_a   1.000
_cell.length_b   1.000
_cell.length_c   1.000
_cell.angle_alpha   90.00
_cell.angle_beta   90.00
_cell.angle_gamma   90.00
#
_symmetry.space_group_name_H-M   'P 1'
#
loop_
_entity.id
_entity.type
_entity.pdbx_description
1 polymer ?
#
loop_
_entity_poly.entity_id
_entity_poly.type
_entity_poly.pdbx_seq_one_letter_code
_entity_poly.pdbx_strand_id
1 'polypeptide(L)'
;QVMCTAMNRSLVSVLFGGALGVAKPAGGGEQVGYTRITSCSAEECAMALENAERVVFVPGYGLAVAQAQHALRELAKVLETNGTEVSYAIHPVAGRMPGHMNVLLAEADVPYEQLIEMDTINPEFPRTDVVI
;
A
#
# COMPACT_ATOMS: atom_id res chain seq x y z
N GLN A 1 -11.37 -14.76 -9.47
CA GLN A 1 -10.38 -14.57 -10.54
C GLN A 1 -9.52 -13.33 -10.30
N VAL A 2 -10.13 -12.19 -9.95
CA VAL A 2 -9.45 -10.91 -9.65
C VAL A 2 -8.25 -11.06 -8.70
N MET A 3 -8.38 -11.77 -7.57
CA MET A 3 -7.25 -11.98 -6.63
C MET A 3 -6.10 -12.79 -7.23
N CYS A 4 -6.40 -13.85 -7.99
CA CYS A 4 -5.38 -14.67 -8.65
C CYS A 4 -4.60 -13.86 -9.69
N THR A 5 -5.32 -13.04 -10.48
CA THR A 5 -4.73 -12.10 -11.44
C THR A 5 -3.84 -11.08 -10.74
N ALA A 6 -4.31 -10.46 -9.66
CA ALA A 6 -3.54 -9.50 -8.87
C ALA A 6 -2.26 -10.09 -8.23
N MET A 7 -2.29 -11.38 -7.87
CA MET A 7 -1.12 -12.10 -7.36
C MET A 7 -0.18 -12.61 -8.47
N ASN A 8 -0.54 -12.40 -9.75
CA ASN A 8 0.11 -13.01 -10.91
C ASN A 8 0.27 -14.54 -10.78
N ARG A 9 -0.76 -15.22 -10.26
CA ARG A 9 -0.78 -16.67 -10.03
C ARG A 9 -2.07 -17.30 -10.57
N SER A 10 -1.97 -18.48 -11.18
CA SER A 10 -3.16 -19.23 -11.60
C SER A 10 -3.89 -19.86 -10.40
N LEU A 11 -5.20 -20.07 -10.52
CA LEU A 11 -6.02 -20.70 -9.48
C LEU A 11 -5.48 -22.10 -9.11
N VAL A 12 -5.05 -22.88 -10.10
CA VAL A 12 -4.44 -24.21 -9.91
C VAL A 12 -3.15 -24.11 -9.09
N SER A 13 -2.31 -23.10 -9.33
CA SER A 13 -1.08 -22.85 -8.56
C SER A 13 -1.37 -22.51 -7.09
N VAL A 14 -2.46 -21.81 -6.82
CA VAL A 14 -2.86 -21.44 -5.45
C VAL A 14 -3.41 -22.66 -4.69
N LEU A 15 -4.30 -23.46 -5.32
CA LEU A 15 -4.94 -24.60 -4.67
C LEU A 15 -4.00 -25.79 -4.41
N PHE A 16 -3.02 -26.01 -5.29
CA PHE A 16 -2.13 -27.18 -5.23
C PHE A 16 -0.68 -26.82 -4.88
N GLY A 17 -0.42 -25.61 -4.40
CA GLY A 17 0.89 -25.22 -3.85
C GLY A 17 2.08 -25.36 -4.82
N GLY A 18 1.84 -25.35 -6.13
CA GLY A 18 2.87 -25.60 -7.14
C GLY A 18 3.28 -27.07 -7.32
N ALA A 19 2.62 -28.02 -6.64
CA ALA A 19 2.92 -29.46 -6.75
C ALA A 19 2.49 -30.06 -8.11
N LEU A 20 1.48 -29.48 -8.76
CA LEU A 20 1.04 -29.85 -10.10
C LEU A 20 1.68 -28.95 -11.16
N GLY A 21 3.00 -29.07 -11.37
CA GLY A 21 3.73 -28.82 -12.63
C GLY A 21 3.40 -27.61 -13.54
N VAL A 22 2.60 -26.62 -13.13
CA VAL A 22 2.38 -25.41 -13.93
C VAL A 22 3.66 -24.61 -13.83
N ALA A 23 4.34 -24.46 -14.98
CA ALA A 23 5.60 -23.75 -15.11
C ALA A 23 5.59 -22.48 -14.26
N LYS A 24 6.52 -22.40 -13.29
CA LYS A 24 6.89 -21.13 -12.68
C LYS A 24 7.14 -20.16 -13.83
N PRO A 25 6.57 -18.95 -13.84
CA PRO A 25 7.13 -17.90 -14.67
C PRO A 25 8.60 -17.83 -14.27
N ALA A 26 9.50 -17.92 -15.25
CA ALA A 26 10.92 -17.70 -15.05
C ALA A 26 11.15 -16.20 -14.76
N GLY A 27 10.67 -15.75 -13.60
CA GLY A 27 11.00 -14.49 -12.98
C GLY A 27 12.04 -14.77 -11.90
N GLY A 28 13.17 -15.35 -12.29
CA GLY A 28 14.39 -15.28 -11.49
C GLY A 28 14.90 -13.85 -11.56
N GLY A 29 14.22 -12.92 -10.89
CA GLY A 29 14.92 -11.73 -10.45
C GLY A 29 15.99 -12.22 -9.49
N GLU A 30 17.27 -11.92 -9.77
CA GLU A 30 18.31 -12.03 -8.76
C GLU A 30 17.73 -11.50 -7.45
N GLN A 31 17.93 -12.22 -6.35
CA GLN A 31 17.82 -11.63 -5.03
C GLN A 31 18.93 -10.58 -4.94
N VAL A 32 18.71 -9.42 -5.55
CA VAL A 32 19.46 -8.21 -5.26
C VAL A 32 19.04 -7.87 -3.86
N GLY A 33 19.73 -8.47 -2.89
CA GLY A 33 19.57 -8.10 -1.49
C GLY A 33 19.68 -6.59 -1.38
N TYR A 34 18.84 -5.97 -0.56
CA TYR A 34 18.91 -4.54 -0.29
C TYR A 34 20.30 -4.24 0.29
N THR A 35 21.21 -3.72 -0.54
CA THR A 35 22.60 -3.44 -0.16
C THR A 35 22.74 -2.09 0.52
N ARG A 36 21.74 -1.22 0.40
CA ARG A 36 21.71 0.12 0.98
C ARG A 36 20.34 0.36 1.61
N ILE A 37 20.20 -0.05 2.85
CA ILE A 37 19.04 0.26 3.69
C ILE A 37 19.39 1.53 4.47
N THR A 38 18.58 2.57 4.31
CA THR A 38 18.68 3.80 5.10
C THR A 38 17.56 3.80 6.12
N SER A 39 17.88 4.11 7.37
CA SER A 39 16.91 4.30 8.46
C SER A 39 16.65 5.80 8.65
N CYS A 40 15.39 6.19 8.87
CA CYS A 40 15.02 7.52 9.41
C CYS A 40 14.42 7.37 10.82
N SER A 41 14.63 8.37 11.67
CA SER A 41 13.87 8.52 12.92
C SER A 41 12.47 9.08 12.63
N ALA A 42 11.53 8.95 13.58
CA ALA A 42 10.18 9.50 13.40
C ALA A 42 10.19 11.01 13.14
N GLU A 43 11.09 11.74 13.78
CA GLU A 43 11.29 13.19 13.61
C GLU A 43 11.79 13.52 12.20
N GLU A 44 12.75 12.75 11.67
CA GLU A 44 13.26 12.95 10.31
C GLU A 44 12.18 12.67 9.27
N CYS A 45 11.41 11.59 9.44
CA CYS A 45 10.33 11.28 8.52
C CYS A 45 9.19 12.35 8.62
N ALA A 46 8.95 12.93 9.80
CA ALA A 46 8.01 14.05 9.98
C ALA A 46 8.46 15.33 9.26
N MET A 47 9.76 15.65 9.30
CA MET A 47 10.31 16.79 8.54
C MET A 47 10.14 16.64 7.02
N ALA A 48 10.26 15.40 6.52
CA ALA A 48 10.01 15.11 5.11
C ALA A 48 8.53 15.32 4.74
N LEU A 49 7.62 14.92 5.62
CA LEU A 49 6.18 15.10 5.43
C LEU A 49 5.74 16.57 5.52
N GLU A 50 6.34 17.37 6.40
CA GLU A 50 5.98 18.78 6.59
C GLU A 50 6.18 19.62 5.32
N ASN A 51 7.15 19.25 4.48
CA ASN A 51 7.47 19.95 3.24
C ASN A 51 6.83 19.31 2.00
N ALA A 52 6.07 18.22 2.15
CA ALA A 52 5.48 17.50 1.03
C ALA A 52 4.17 18.17 0.57
N GLU A 53 4.02 18.36 -0.74
CA GLU A 53 2.78 18.84 -1.34
C GLU A 53 1.84 17.67 -1.66
N ARG A 54 2.39 16.49 -1.99
CA ARG A 54 1.63 15.27 -2.29
C ARG A 54 2.19 14.06 -1.52
N VAL A 55 1.33 13.44 -0.71
CA VAL A 55 1.65 12.25 0.10
C VAL A 55 0.72 11.09 -0.28
N VAL A 56 1.30 9.91 -0.50
CA VAL A 56 0.54 8.67 -0.75
C VAL A 56 0.80 7.65 0.35
N PHE A 57 -0.27 7.23 1.03
CA PHE A 57 -0.23 6.12 1.99
C PHE A 57 -0.51 4.79 1.29
N VAL A 58 0.31 3.77 1.53
CA VAL A 58 0.16 2.40 0.98
C VAL A 58 -0.13 1.43 2.13
N PRO A 59 -1.37 1.37 2.62
CA PRO A 59 -1.72 0.55 3.77
C PRO A 59 -1.62 -0.95 3.44
N GLY A 60 -1.11 -1.72 4.40
CA GLY A 60 -0.98 -3.16 4.32
C GLY A 60 -1.53 -3.90 5.54
N TYR A 61 -1.39 -5.22 5.55
CA TYR A 61 -1.89 -6.04 6.65
C TYR A 61 -1.29 -5.65 8.02
N GLY A 62 -0.05 -5.15 8.05
CA GLY A 62 0.60 -4.68 9.29
C GLY A 62 -0.19 -3.58 10.00
N LEU A 63 -0.80 -2.65 9.24
CA LEU A 63 -1.65 -1.59 9.80
C LEU A 63 -2.88 -2.17 10.51
N ALA A 64 -3.52 -3.19 9.91
CA ALA A 64 -4.65 -3.87 10.52
C ALA A 64 -4.26 -4.62 11.79
N VAL A 65 -3.11 -5.30 11.82
CA VAL A 65 -2.64 -6.00 13.02
C VAL A 65 -2.34 -5.02 14.15
N ALA A 66 -1.74 -3.87 13.82
CA ALA A 66 -1.40 -2.83 14.77
C ALA A 66 -2.61 -1.98 15.22
N GLN A 67 -3.77 -2.13 14.57
CA GLN A 67 -4.96 -1.28 14.80
C GLN A 67 -4.65 0.22 14.64
N ALA A 68 -3.81 0.55 13.64
CA ALA A 68 -3.28 1.90 13.46
C ALA A 68 -4.11 2.77 12.49
N GLN A 69 -5.28 2.32 12.05
CA GLN A 69 -6.12 3.03 11.07
C GLN A 69 -6.54 4.43 11.56
N HIS A 70 -6.86 4.59 12.84
CA HIS A 70 -7.25 5.88 13.40
C HIS A 70 -6.04 6.84 13.51
N ALA A 71 -4.88 6.33 13.94
CA ALA A 71 -3.65 7.12 13.98
C ALA A 71 -3.22 7.59 12.57
N LEU A 72 -3.37 6.72 11.56
CA LEU A 72 -3.11 7.10 10.17
C LEU A 72 -4.08 8.18 9.69
N ARG A 73 -5.36 8.11 10.06
CA ARG A 73 -6.34 9.16 9.74
C ARG A 73 -6.01 10.49 10.42
N GLU A 74 -5.61 10.46 11.68
CA GLU A 74 -5.20 11.66 12.41
C GLU A 74 -3.99 12.33 11.74
N LEU A 75 -2.99 11.54 11.35
CA LEU A 75 -1.84 12.04 10.60
C LEU A 75 -2.26 12.66 9.26
N ALA A 76 -3.09 11.96 8.48
CA ALA A 76 -3.61 12.47 7.22
C ALA A 76 -4.34 13.81 7.39
N LYS A 77 -5.17 13.94 8.43
CA LYS A 77 -5.89 15.17 8.73
C LYS A 77 -4.96 16.35 9.06
N VAL A 78 -3.86 16.08 9.78
CA VAL A 78 -2.85 17.11 10.07
C VAL A 78 -2.18 17.59 8.76
N LEU A 79 -1.81 16.66 7.88
CA LEU A 79 -1.22 16.99 6.57
C LEU A 79 -2.21 17.77 5.68
N GLU A 80 -3.46 17.32 5.60
CA GLU A 80 -4.54 18.01 4.87
C GLU A 80 -4.76 19.44 5.39
N THR A 81 -4.70 19.65 6.71
CA THR A 81 -4.85 20.98 7.33
C THR A 81 -3.70 21.92 6.92
N ASN A 82 -2.52 21.37 6.66
CA ASN A 82 -1.36 22.10 6.17
C ASN A 82 -1.38 22.31 4.64
N GLY A 83 -2.42 21.83 3.95
CA GLY A 83 -2.60 21.99 2.50
C GLY A 83 -1.98 20.89 1.65
N THR A 84 -1.43 19.84 2.26
CA THR A 84 -0.89 18.67 1.54
C THR A 84 -2.02 17.82 0.96
N GLU A 85 -1.86 17.38 -0.29
CA GLU A 85 -2.78 16.42 -0.92
C GLU A 85 -2.44 15.00 -0.45
N VAL A 86 -3.40 14.36 0.22
CA VAL A 86 -3.25 13.00 0.75
C VAL A 86 -4.12 12.01 -0.04
N SER A 87 -3.52 10.89 -0.43
CA SER A 87 -4.23 9.78 -1.09
C SER A 87 -3.82 8.43 -0.51
N TYR A 88 -4.72 7.45 -0.58
CA TYR A 88 -4.46 6.08 -0.13
C TYR A 88 -4.43 5.16 -1.34
N ALA A 89 -3.29 4.51 -1.59
CA ALA A 89 -3.11 3.53 -2.66
C ALA A 89 -3.53 2.14 -2.17
N ILE A 90 -4.68 1.65 -2.65
CA ILE A 90 -5.22 0.36 -2.23
C ILE A 90 -4.81 -0.73 -3.21
N HIS A 91 -3.94 -1.63 -2.76
CA HIS A 91 -3.63 -2.83 -3.52
C HIS A 91 -4.80 -3.84 -3.42
N PRO A 92 -5.22 -4.48 -4.53
CA PRO A 92 -6.40 -5.38 -4.56
C PRO A 92 -6.31 -6.60 -3.62
N VAL A 93 -5.10 -6.98 -3.21
CA VAL A 93 -4.86 -8.07 -2.23
C VAL A 93 -4.21 -7.57 -0.94
N ALA A 94 -4.28 -6.27 -0.63
CA ALA A 94 -3.85 -5.76 0.67
C ALA A 94 -4.73 -6.33 1.80
N GLY A 95 -4.08 -6.90 2.82
CA GLY A 95 -4.77 -7.50 3.97
C GLY A 95 -4.95 -9.02 3.85
N ARG A 96 -6.03 -9.53 4.45
CA ARG A 96 -6.37 -10.96 4.49
C ARG A 96 -7.70 -11.34 3.84
N MET A 97 -8.47 -10.35 3.40
CA MET A 97 -9.74 -10.54 2.72
C MET A 97 -9.85 -9.53 1.57
N PRO A 98 -10.62 -9.83 0.51
CA PRO A 98 -10.88 -8.84 -0.53
C PRO A 98 -11.47 -7.57 0.08
N GLY A 99 -10.94 -6.40 -0.28
CA GLY A 99 -11.41 -5.12 0.23
C GLY A 99 -11.16 -4.87 1.73
N HIS A 100 -10.24 -5.63 2.36
CA HIS A 100 -9.94 -5.48 3.79
C HIS A 100 -9.61 -4.02 4.14
N MET A 101 -8.70 -3.39 3.38
CA MET A 101 -8.28 -2.02 3.67
C MET A 101 -9.40 -1.00 3.46
N ASN A 102 -10.27 -1.19 2.45
CA ASN A 102 -11.40 -0.29 2.22
C ASN A 102 -12.33 -0.25 3.44
N VAL A 103 -12.66 -1.42 4.00
CA VAL A 103 -13.53 -1.51 5.18
C VAL A 103 -12.85 -0.92 6.41
N LEU A 104 -11.58 -1.24 6.63
CA LEU A 104 -10.83 -0.76 7.80
C LEU A 104 -10.61 0.75 7.79
N LEU A 105 -10.35 1.34 6.62
CA LEU A 105 -10.19 2.78 6.48
C LEU A 105 -11.54 3.51 6.51
N ALA A 106 -12.61 2.89 6.02
CA ALA A 106 -13.96 3.41 6.19
C ALA A 106 -14.38 3.43 7.68
N GLU A 107 -14.00 2.43 8.47
CA GLU A 107 -14.18 2.43 9.93
C GLU A 107 -13.43 3.59 10.61
N ALA A 108 -12.29 4.00 10.04
CA ALA A 108 -11.51 5.15 10.50
C ALA A 108 -11.97 6.49 9.91
N ASP A 109 -13.15 6.57 9.31
CA ASP A 109 -13.71 7.79 8.69
C ASP A 109 -12.79 8.42 7.62
N VAL A 110 -12.11 7.59 6.83
CA VAL A 110 -11.40 8.03 5.62
C VAL A 110 -12.40 8.23 4.47
N PRO A 111 -12.41 9.41 3.81
CA PRO A 111 -13.26 9.65 2.63
C PRO A 111 -12.95 8.66 1.50
N TYR A 112 -14.00 8.11 0.87
CA TYR A 112 -13.85 7.14 -0.22
C TYR A 112 -13.13 7.71 -1.44
N GLU A 113 -13.24 9.01 -1.66
CA GLU A 113 -12.58 9.73 -2.77
C GLU A 113 -11.05 9.70 -2.65
N GLN A 114 -10.53 9.53 -1.42
CA GLN A 114 -9.10 9.39 -1.17
C GLN A 114 -8.61 7.95 -1.30
N LEU A 115 -9.52 6.97 -1.37
CA LEU A 115 -9.20 5.55 -1.53
C LEU A 115 -9.07 5.23 -3.03
N ILE A 116 -7.85 5.30 -3.54
CA ILE A 116 -7.59 5.13 -4.98
C ILE A 116 -7.10 3.71 -5.24
N GLU A 117 -7.72 3.04 -6.21
CA GLU A 117 -7.31 1.71 -6.65
C GLU A 117 -5.94 1.74 -7.36
N MET A 118 -5.19 0.64 -7.23
CA MET A 118 -3.84 0.47 -7.78
C MET A 118 -3.67 0.95 -9.23
N ASP A 119 -4.56 0.52 -10.14
CA ASP A 119 -4.42 0.85 -11.57
C ASP A 119 -4.58 2.36 -11.84
N THR A 120 -5.35 3.04 -11.00
CA THR A 120 -5.61 4.48 -11.12
C THR A 120 -4.51 5.33 -10.47
N ILE A 121 -3.94 4.89 -9.35
CA ILE A 121 -2.91 5.66 -8.62
C ILE A 121 -1.49 5.43 -9.18
N ASN A 122 -1.24 4.30 -9.84
CA ASN A 122 0.09 3.97 -10.36
C ASN A 122 0.74 5.08 -11.23
N PRO A 123 0.00 5.76 -12.13
CA PRO A 123 0.54 6.88 -12.92
C PRO A 123 0.90 8.13 -12.12
N GLU A 124 0.39 8.28 -10.90
CA GLU A 124 0.61 9.47 -10.05
C GLU A 124 1.91 9.40 -9.24
N PHE A 125 2.46 8.19 -8.99
CA PHE A 125 3.69 8.03 -8.19
C PHE A 125 4.89 8.89 -8.64
N PRO A 126 5.16 9.10 -9.94
CA PRO A 126 6.24 9.99 -10.37
C PRO A 126 6.08 11.46 -9.96
N ARG A 127 4.88 11.86 -9.53
CA ARG A 127 4.53 13.21 -9.07
C ARG A 127 4.27 13.27 -7.56
N THR A 128 4.44 12.16 -6.86
CA THR A 128 4.30 12.09 -5.40
C THR A 128 5.62 12.41 -4.72
N ASP A 129 5.60 13.29 -3.73
CA ASP A 129 6.80 13.70 -3.01
C ASP A 129 7.24 12.64 -2.00
N VAL A 130 6.27 12.10 -1.24
CA VAL A 130 6.52 11.12 -0.17
C VAL A 130 5.51 9.98 -0.23
N VAL A 131 6.00 8.75 -0.10
CA VAL A 131 5.19 7.53 -0.01
C VAL A 131 5.45 6.85 1.33
N ILE A 132 4.39 6.47 2.04
CA ILE A 132 4.45 5.79 3.35
C ILE A 132 3.69 4.48 3.32
#